data_AF-A0A4R0X5X1-F1
#
_entry.id   AF-A0A4R0X5X1-F1
#
_cell.length_a   1.000
_cell.length_b   1.000
_cell.length_c   1.000
_cell.angle_alpha   90.00
_cell.angle_beta   90.00
_cell.angle_gamma   90.00
#
_symmetry.space_group_name_H-M   'P 1'
#
loop_
_entity.id
_entity.type
_entity.pdbx_description
1 polymer ?
#
loop_
_entity_poly.entity_id
_entity_poly.type
_entity_poly.pdbx_seq_one_letter_code
_entity_poly.pdbx_strand_id
1 'polypeptide(L)'
;MPRRCARAAQRAAGTNADALTAAGFQNGRRMFEAACAVCHAESGGVGHLGVRPLMGLNTSVSQASPENLLRVMMHGIDQPATEGLGYMPGFKDSFDDQQLAELAGYIRARYAPGQPAWHDLAATAARVREAVH
;
A
#
# COMPACT_ATOMS: atom_id res chain seq x y z
N MET A 1 -34.73 20.01 -22.34
CA MET A 1 -34.62 18.75 -21.56
C MET A 1 -33.22 18.08 -21.50
N PRO A 2 -32.06 18.66 -21.89
CA PRO A 2 -30.78 17.91 -21.89
C PRO A 2 -30.07 17.80 -20.51
N ARG A 3 -30.40 18.68 -19.55
CA ARG A 3 -29.68 18.79 -18.25
C ARG A 3 -29.91 17.61 -17.29
N ARG A 4 -30.99 16.83 -17.48
CA ARG A 4 -31.32 15.68 -16.60
C ARG A 4 -30.51 14.42 -16.93
N CYS A 5 -30.22 14.17 -18.21
CA CYS A 5 -29.39 13.03 -18.63
C CYS A 5 -27.93 13.18 -18.19
N ALA A 6 -27.37 14.39 -18.28
CA ALA A 6 -25.99 14.67 -17.86
C ALA A 6 -25.77 14.40 -16.36
N ARG A 7 -26.71 14.79 -15.49
CA ARG A 7 -26.61 14.60 -14.03
C ARG A 7 -26.75 13.13 -13.61
N ALA A 8 -27.50 12.32 -14.36
CA ALA A 8 -27.61 10.89 -14.11
C ALA A 8 -26.31 10.15 -14.46
N ALA A 9 -25.68 10.51 -15.59
CA ALA A 9 -24.39 9.94 -16.01
C ALA A 9 -23.26 10.29 -15.02
N GLN A 10 -23.20 11.53 -14.52
CA GLN A 10 -22.21 11.97 -13.52
C GLN A 10 -22.36 11.22 -12.19
N ARG A 11 -23.60 10.96 -11.75
CA ARG A 11 -23.88 10.18 -10.54
C ARG A 11 -23.46 8.72 -10.70
N ALA A 12 -23.79 8.09 -11.83
CA ALA A 12 -23.39 6.72 -12.11
C ALA A 12 -21.86 6.58 -12.20
N ALA A 13 -21.17 7.54 -12.83
CA ALA A 13 -19.70 7.58 -12.89
C ALA A 13 -19.07 7.71 -11.49
N GLY A 14 -19.62 8.55 -10.62
CA GLY A 14 -19.18 8.69 -9.23
C GLY A 14 -19.33 7.40 -8.43
N THR A 15 -20.50 6.75 -8.50
CA THR A 15 -20.75 5.48 -7.79
C THR A 15 -19.81 4.36 -8.25
N ASN A 16 -19.51 4.30 -9.56
CA ASN A 16 -18.56 3.31 -10.08
C ASN A 16 -17.13 3.60 -9.63
N ALA A 17 -16.70 4.86 -9.59
CA ALA A 17 -15.38 5.24 -9.10
C ALA A 17 -15.22 4.95 -7.60
N ASP A 18 -16.25 5.22 -6.79
CA ASP A 18 -16.26 4.90 -5.35
C ASP A 18 -16.20 3.39 -5.12
N ALA A 19 -16.95 2.60 -5.91
CA ALA A 19 -16.94 1.15 -5.83
C ALA A 19 -15.57 0.55 -6.22
N LEU A 20 -14.93 1.07 -7.28
CA LEU A 20 -13.57 0.67 -7.67
C LEU A 20 -12.55 1.03 -6.59
N THR A 21 -12.67 2.20 -5.98
CA THR A 21 -11.81 2.64 -4.87
C THR A 21 -11.98 1.72 -3.65
N ALA A 22 -13.22 1.40 -3.29
CA ALA A 22 -13.51 0.48 -2.20
C ALA A 22 -12.99 -0.94 -2.49
N ALA A 23 -13.15 -1.44 -3.72
CA ALA A 23 -12.63 -2.73 -4.15
C ALA A 23 -11.09 -2.78 -4.05
N GLY A 24 -10.41 -1.75 -4.56
CA GLY A 24 -8.96 -1.62 -4.46
C GLY A 24 -8.48 -1.56 -3.01
N PHE A 25 -9.19 -0.85 -2.13
CA PHE A 25 -8.88 -0.85 -0.70
C PHE A 25 -9.02 -2.24 -0.06
N GLN A 26 -10.06 -3.01 -0.43
CA GLN A 26 -10.23 -4.38 0.07
C GLN A 26 -9.20 -5.36 -0.50
N ASN A 27 -8.75 -5.17 -1.74
CA ASN A 27 -7.63 -5.91 -2.32
C ASN A 27 -6.35 -5.64 -1.52
N GLY A 28 -6.01 -4.36 -1.30
CA GLY A 28 -4.86 -3.94 -0.50
C GLY A 28 -4.88 -4.54 0.90
N ARG A 29 -6.05 -4.57 1.55
CA ARG A 29 -6.23 -5.24 2.85
C ARG A 29 -5.91 -6.73 2.79
N ARG A 30 -6.46 -7.47 1.82
CA ARG A 30 -6.21 -8.91 1.68
C ARG A 30 -4.75 -9.21 1.39
N MET A 31 -4.10 -8.41 0.55
CA MET A 31 -2.67 -8.53 0.28
C MET A 31 -1.84 -8.28 1.54
N PHE A 32 -2.19 -7.26 2.33
CA PHE A 32 -1.53 -7.00 3.60
C PHE A 32 -1.69 -8.18 4.58
N GLU A 33 -2.91 -8.72 4.72
CA GLU A 33 -3.20 -9.88 5.57
C GLU A 33 -2.40 -11.13 5.16
N ALA A 34 -2.22 -11.35 3.85
CA ALA A 34 -1.50 -12.51 3.34
C ALA A 34 0.03 -12.37 3.38
N ALA A 35 0.56 -11.18 3.07
CA ALA A 35 1.98 -10.98 2.81
C ALA A 35 2.72 -10.20 3.92
N CYS A 36 2.03 -9.33 4.65
CA CYS A 36 2.69 -8.39 5.57
C CYS A 36 2.33 -8.65 7.04
N ALA A 37 1.10 -9.10 7.31
CA ALA A 37 0.53 -9.18 8.65
C ALA A 37 1.28 -10.17 9.56
N VAL A 38 1.90 -11.21 9.01
CA VAL A 38 2.71 -12.18 9.77
C VAL A 38 3.83 -11.49 10.56
N CYS A 39 4.40 -10.40 10.03
CA CYS A 39 5.45 -9.62 10.69
C CYS A 39 4.92 -8.29 11.27
N HIS A 40 3.97 -7.62 10.59
CA HIS A 40 3.60 -6.22 10.86
C HIS A 40 2.19 -5.99 11.47
N ALA A 41 1.32 -7.01 11.59
CA ALA A 41 0.03 -6.81 12.23
C ALA A 41 0.21 -6.43 13.71
N GLU A 42 -0.66 -5.61 14.29
CA GLU A 42 -0.59 -5.20 15.72
C GLU A 42 -0.96 -6.36 16.66
N SER A 43 -2.04 -7.07 16.35
CA SER A 43 -2.44 -8.32 17.01
C SER A 43 -1.71 -9.50 16.36
N GLY A 44 -0.80 -10.13 17.10
CA GLY A 44 0.18 -11.09 16.59
C GLY A 44 -0.38 -12.26 15.78
N GLY A 45 0.28 -12.53 14.65
CA GLY A 45 0.34 -13.86 14.05
C GLY A 45 1.44 -14.71 14.68
N VAL A 46 1.42 -16.01 14.41
CA VAL A 46 2.24 -17.04 15.05
C VAL A 46 3.73 -16.69 15.13
N GLY A 47 4.23 -16.60 16.36
CA GLY A 47 5.66 -16.68 16.64
C GLY A 47 6.32 -15.33 16.96
N HIS A 48 6.81 -15.24 18.20
CA HIS A 48 7.81 -14.28 18.63
C HIS A 48 9.16 -14.49 17.90
N LEU A 49 9.18 -14.35 16.57
CA LEU A 49 10.40 -14.42 15.75
C LEU A 49 11.16 -13.07 15.78
N GLY A 50 11.47 -12.57 16.98
CA GLY A 50 12.26 -11.35 17.15
C GLY A 50 11.47 -10.04 17.16
N VAL A 51 12.10 -8.96 16.69
CA VAL A 51 11.56 -7.59 16.75
C VAL A 51 10.47 -7.39 15.69
N ARG A 52 9.39 -6.71 16.06
CA ARG A 52 8.24 -6.42 15.18
C ARG A 52 8.20 -4.93 14.86
N PRO A 53 8.65 -4.50 13.66
CA PRO A 53 8.56 -3.10 13.27
C PRO A 53 7.10 -2.67 13.17
N LEU A 54 6.71 -1.72 14.02
CA LEU A 54 5.38 -1.14 14.01
C LEU A 54 5.23 -0.24 12.79
N MET A 55 4.28 -0.57 11.92
CA MET A 55 4.07 0.17 10.68
C MET A 55 3.65 1.64 10.93
N GLY A 56 2.97 1.91 12.04
CA GLY A 56 2.64 3.29 12.45
C GLY A 56 3.85 4.15 12.86
N LEU A 57 5.00 3.53 13.15
CA LEU A 57 6.27 4.24 13.43
C LEU A 57 7.17 4.32 12.20
N ASN A 58 6.80 3.67 11.09
CA ASN A 58 7.55 3.77 9.85
C ASN A 58 7.30 5.15 9.22
N THR A 59 8.35 5.99 9.20
CA THR A 59 8.28 7.34 8.64
C THR A 59 7.91 7.34 7.16
N SER A 60 8.23 6.29 6.39
CA SER A 60 7.89 6.20 4.97
C SER A 60 6.38 6.16 4.73
N VAL A 61 5.60 5.68 5.69
CA VAL A 61 4.13 5.60 5.59
C VAL A 61 3.50 6.98 5.72
N SER A 62 4.11 7.85 6.53
CA SER A 62 3.64 9.21 6.78
C SER A 62 4.25 10.27 5.84
N GLN A 63 5.23 9.90 5.01
CA GLN A 63 5.86 10.81 4.05
C GLN A 63 4.87 11.35 3.00
N ALA A 64 5.17 12.54 2.46
CA ALA A 64 4.38 13.14 1.39
C ALA A 64 4.47 12.34 0.08
N SER A 65 5.62 11.74 -0.21
CA SER A 65 5.84 10.86 -1.37
C SER A 65 5.72 9.39 -0.97
N PRO A 66 5.06 8.53 -1.79
CA PRO A 66 4.99 7.09 -1.56
C PRO A 66 6.26 6.33 -1.97
N GLU A 67 7.21 6.97 -2.66
CA GLU A 67 8.32 6.31 -3.35
C GLU A 67 9.17 5.44 -2.43
N ASN A 68 9.46 5.92 -1.22
CA ASN A 68 10.28 5.16 -0.27
C ASN A 68 9.55 3.90 0.22
N LEU A 69 8.24 4.01 0.51
CA LEU A 69 7.44 2.85 0.88
C LEU A 69 7.37 1.83 -0.26
N LEU A 70 7.11 2.30 -1.49
CA LEU A 70 7.04 1.44 -2.67
C LEU A 70 8.36 0.72 -2.94
N ARG A 71 9.50 1.41 -2.78
CA ARG A 71 10.83 0.81 -2.93
C ARG A 71 11.05 -0.32 -1.92
N VAL A 72 10.75 -0.08 -0.64
CA VAL A 72 10.87 -1.11 0.41
C VAL A 72 9.93 -2.28 0.14
N MET A 73 8.70 -2.04 -0.32
CA MET A 73 7.76 -3.12 -0.67
C MET A 73 8.25 -3.96 -1.85
N MET A 74 8.86 -3.32 -2.87
CA MET A 74 9.36 -4.04 -4.04
C MET A 74 10.62 -4.84 -3.72
N HIS A 75 11.58 -4.24 -3.02
CA HIS A 75 12.92 -4.80 -2.87
C HIS A 75 13.18 -5.47 -1.53
N GLY A 76 12.30 -5.25 -0.56
CA GLY A 76 12.52 -5.75 0.78
C GLY A 76 13.67 -5.05 1.50
N ILE A 77 14.19 -5.71 2.52
CA ILE A 77 15.31 -5.27 3.35
C ILE A 77 16.17 -6.50 3.62
N ASP A 78 17.23 -6.67 2.83
CA ASP A 78 18.17 -7.80 2.98
C ASP A 78 19.14 -7.58 4.15
N GLN A 79 19.49 -6.32 4.42
CA GLN A 79 20.39 -5.91 5.50
C GLN A 79 19.65 -5.01 6.48
N PRO A 80 19.02 -5.58 7.52
CA PRO A 80 18.32 -4.77 8.51
C PRO A 80 19.31 -3.94 9.34
N ALA A 81 18.81 -2.86 9.96
CA ALA A 81 19.62 -1.97 10.81
C ALA A 81 20.21 -2.67 12.04
N THR A 82 19.62 -3.78 12.49
CA THR A 82 20.12 -4.64 13.57
C THR A 82 19.86 -6.09 13.23
N GLU A 83 20.73 -6.99 13.68
CA GLU A 83 20.63 -8.44 13.39
C GLU A 83 19.33 -9.08 13.93
N GLY A 84 18.71 -8.49 14.96
CA GLY A 84 17.49 -9.00 15.59
C GLY A 84 16.18 -8.69 14.85
N LEU A 85 16.22 -7.93 13.75
CA LEU A 85 15.04 -7.54 12.96
C LEU A 85 14.67 -8.55 11.87
N GLY A 86 15.60 -9.44 11.48
CA GLY A 86 15.40 -10.33 10.34
C GLY A 86 15.36 -9.59 9.00
N TYR A 87 15.31 -10.34 7.90
CA TYR A 87 15.15 -9.76 6.56
C TYR A 87 13.66 -9.53 6.26
N MET A 88 13.37 -8.54 5.41
CA MET A 88 12.03 -8.34 4.84
C MET A 88 12.07 -8.76 3.36
N PRO A 89 11.25 -9.69 2.89
CA PRO A 89 11.23 -10.06 1.48
C PRO A 89 10.71 -8.91 0.60
N GLY A 90 11.26 -8.82 -0.62
CA GLY A 90 10.72 -7.96 -1.67
C GLY A 90 9.56 -8.63 -2.42
N PHE A 91 8.59 -7.83 -2.83
CA PHE A 91 7.39 -8.31 -3.55
C PHE A 91 7.34 -7.86 -5.01
N LYS A 92 8.45 -7.35 -5.56
CA LYS A 92 8.53 -6.84 -6.94
C LYS A 92 7.97 -7.84 -7.96
N ASP A 93 8.31 -9.11 -7.84
CA ASP A 93 7.92 -10.14 -8.83
C ASP A 93 6.59 -10.83 -8.49
N SER A 94 6.03 -10.55 -7.30
CA SER A 94 4.76 -11.11 -6.82
C SER A 94 3.57 -10.18 -7.06
N PHE A 95 3.82 -8.87 -7.12
CA PHE A 95 2.77 -7.85 -7.30
C PHE A 95 3.08 -6.94 -8.49
N ASP A 96 2.05 -6.68 -9.29
CA ASP A 96 2.08 -5.63 -10.31
C ASP A 96 1.95 -4.22 -9.69
N ASP A 97 2.05 -3.19 -10.52
CA ASP A 97 2.02 -1.79 -10.07
C ASP A 97 0.68 -1.37 -9.47
N GLN A 98 -0.42 -1.96 -9.94
CA GLN A 98 -1.75 -1.68 -9.43
C GLN A 98 -1.94 -2.32 -8.05
N GLN A 99 -1.47 -3.56 -7.89
CA GLN A 99 -1.49 -4.28 -6.62
C GLN A 99 -0.63 -3.58 -5.56
N LEU A 100 0.56 -3.12 -5.94
CA LEU A 100 1.42 -2.33 -5.05
C LEU A 100 0.79 -0.99 -4.68
N ALA A 101 0.09 -0.34 -5.61
CA ALA A 101 -0.65 0.89 -5.33
C ALA A 101 -1.81 0.66 -4.35
N GLU A 102 -2.61 -0.38 -4.55
CA GLU A 102 -3.70 -0.77 -3.65
C GLU A 102 -3.19 -1.10 -2.24
N LEU A 103 -2.09 -1.84 -2.16
CA LEU A 103 -1.45 -2.19 -0.90
C LEU A 103 -0.87 -0.96 -0.18
N ALA A 104 -0.14 -0.09 -0.88
CA ALA A 104 0.40 1.15 -0.31
C ALA A 104 -0.70 2.10 0.17
N GLY A 105 -1.79 2.22 -0.60
CA GLY A 105 -2.98 2.98 -0.21
C GLY A 105 -3.64 2.46 1.06
N TYR A 106 -3.80 1.14 1.18
CA TYR A 106 -4.29 0.49 2.40
C TYR A 106 -3.39 0.77 3.61
N ILE A 107 -2.07 0.58 3.45
CA ILE A 107 -1.08 0.81 4.51
C ILE A 107 -1.17 2.25 5.03
N ARG A 108 -1.19 3.24 4.14
CA ARG A 108 -1.27 4.65 4.53
C ARG A 108 -2.57 4.97 5.27
N ALA A 109 -3.71 4.55 4.74
CA ALA A 109 -4.99 4.81 5.38
C ALA A 109 -5.09 4.15 6.77
N ARG A 110 -4.50 2.97 6.95
CA ARG A 110 -4.50 2.26 8.24
C ARG A 110 -3.52 2.84 9.25
N TYR A 111 -2.31 3.16 8.83
CA TYR A 111 -1.18 3.46 9.74
C TYR A 111 -0.78 4.94 9.77
N ALA A 112 -1.31 5.76 8.85
CA ALA A 112 -1.18 7.22 8.86
C ALA A 112 -2.53 7.90 8.53
N PRO A 113 -3.61 7.63 9.30
CA PRO A 113 -4.96 8.13 8.99
C PRO A 113 -5.08 9.67 9.02
N GLY A 114 -4.14 10.37 9.66
CA GLY A 114 -4.07 11.83 9.67
C GLY A 114 -3.43 12.44 8.41
N GLN A 115 -2.89 11.61 7.50
CA GLN A 115 -2.25 12.07 6.28
C GLN A 115 -3.20 11.95 5.07
N PRO A 116 -3.18 12.89 4.11
CA PRO A 116 -4.00 12.80 2.91
C PRO A 116 -3.58 11.59 2.07
N ALA A 117 -4.53 10.95 1.38
CA ALA A 117 -4.22 9.85 0.46
C ALA A 117 -3.20 10.30 -0.61
N TRP A 118 -2.30 9.39 -1.00
CA TRP A 118 -1.42 9.64 -2.14
C TRP A 118 -2.18 9.55 -3.46
N HIS A 119 -1.75 10.34 -4.44
CA HIS A 119 -2.26 10.32 -5.80
C HIS A 119 -1.28 9.57 -6.72
N ASP A 120 -1.78 9.13 -7.88
CA ASP A 120 -0.97 8.52 -8.95
C ASP A 120 -0.06 7.36 -8.47
N LEU A 121 -0.56 6.56 -7.53
CA LEU A 121 0.22 5.49 -6.90
C LEU A 121 0.70 4.43 -7.90
N ALA A 122 -0.15 3.98 -8.81
CA ALA A 122 0.23 2.96 -9.81
C ALA A 122 1.29 3.50 -10.78
N ALA A 123 1.15 4.74 -11.23
CA ALA A 123 2.17 5.39 -12.06
C ALA A 123 3.49 5.57 -11.29
N THR A 124 3.42 5.87 -10.00
CA THR A 124 4.61 5.98 -9.15
C THR A 124 5.26 4.62 -8.91
N ALA A 125 4.47 3.55 -8.73
CA ALA A 125 4.97 2.19 -8.63
C ALA A 125 5.71 1.77 -9.92
N ALA A 126 5.12 2.03 -11.10
CA ALA A 126 5.79 1.77 -12.38
C ALA A 126 7.14 2.51 -12.49
N ARG A 127 7.18 3.81 -12.15
CA ARG A 127 8.43 4.58 -12.15
C ARG A 127 9.48 4.00 -11.19
N VAL A 128 9.09 3.65 -9.96
CA VAL A 128 10.01 3.06 -8.97
C VAL A 128 10.54 1.71 -9.46
N ARG A 129 9.69 0.90 -10.12
CA ARG A 129 10.07 -0.40 -10.68
C ARG A 129 11.10 -0.26 -11.79
N GLU A 130 10.98 0.75 -12.64
CA GLU A 130 11.91 1.04 -13.74
C GLU A 130 13.20 1.72 -13.27
N ALA A 131 13.16 2.50 -12.20
CA ALA A 131 14.29 3.27 -11.68
C ALA A 131 15.42 2.43 -11.07
N VAL A 132 15.28 1.10 -11.03
CA VAL A 132 16.33 0.19 -10.57
C VAL A 132 17.10 -0.35 -11.78
N HIS A 133 18.18 0.35 -12.08
CA HIS A 133 19.32 -0.07 -12.90
C HIS A 133 20.59 0.11 -12.08
#